data_AF-A0A935W5S8-F1
#
_entry.id   AF-A0A935W5S8-F1
#
_cell.length_a   1.000
_cell.length_b   1.000
_cell.length_c   1.000
_cell.angle_alpha   90.00
_cell.angle_beta   90.00
_cell.angle_gamma   90.00
#
_symmetry.space_group_name_H-M   'P 1'
#
loop_
_entity.id
_entity.type
_entity.pdbx_description
1 polymer ?
#
loop_
_entity_poly.entity_id
_entity_poly.type
_entity_poly.pdbx_seq_one_letter_code
_entity_poly.pdbx_strand_id
1 'polypeptide(L)'
;MPASSKNAATRSSGAARRHFPADVDGTIALNRRTNALRTALNETNRQRNEHQKAGKQKLDPAARDAHTVEGRRLKDEVAAQEETLRLAGDRARGGAARAPELPASRIAPRRRSRLQGPRDLGPPRNSTSHPRIT
;
A
#
# COMPACT_ATOMS: atom_id res chain seq x y z
N MET A 1 12.55 -56.18 -42.51
CA MET A 1 13.36 -54.96 -42.72
C MET A 1 12.46 -53.74 -42.67
N PRO A 2 12.49 -52.96 -41.58
CA PRO A 2 12.52 -51.51 -41.71
C PRO A 2 13.71 -50.88 -40.95
N ALA A 3 14.15 -49.75 -41.48
CA ALA A 3 15.46 -49.16 -41.31
C ALA A 3 15.60 -48.18 -40.13
N SER A 4 16.83 -48.14 -39.61
CA SER A 4 17.62 -47.01 -39.08
C SER A 4 16.95 -45.74 -38.55
N SER A 5 17.12 -45.54 -37.23
CA SER A 5 17.83 -44.43 -36.55
C SER A 5 17.87 -43.04 -37.23
N LYS A 6 17.48 -42.00 -36.46
CA LYS A 6 18.30 -40.80 -36.23
C LYS A 6 17.78 -39.93 -35.07
N ASN A 7 18.62 -39.77 -34.06
CA ASN A 7 18.51 -38.77 -32.99
C ASN A 7 18.67 -37.34 -33.52
N ALA A 8 17.89 -36.39 -32.98
CA ALA A 8 18.26 -34.98 -32.80
C ALA A 8 17.23 -34.37 -31.81
N ALA A 9 17.45 -34.45 -30.49
CA ALA A 9 18.26 -33.52 -29.72
C ALA A 9 18.00 -32.03 -30.03
N THR A 10 17.64 -31.32 -28.97
CA THR A 10 17.81 -29.88 -28.74
C THR A 10 16.98 -28.89 -29.56
N ARG A 11 15.95 -28.33 -28.90
CA ARG A 11 15.73 -26.87 -28.76
C ARG A 11 14.62 -26.57 -27.73
N SER A 12 14.81 -27.02 -26.48
CA SER A 12 14.20 -26.34 -25.33
C SER A 12 15.22 -25.31 -24.85
N SER A 13 15.44 -24.27 -25.66
CA SER A 13 16.35 -23.19 -25.34
C SER A 13 15.70 -22.28 -24.30
N GLY A 14 16.23 -22.31 -23.08
CA GLY A 14 16.43 -21.07 -22.33
C GLY A 14 15.30 -20.60 -21.41
N ALA A 15 14.54 -21.51 -20.81
CA ALA A 15 13.82 -21.19 -19.58
C ALA A 15 14.38 -22.02 -18.41
N ALA A 16 15.69 -21.86 -18.18
CA ALA A 16 16.24 -22.11 -16.85
C ALA A 16 15.45 -21.22 -15.90
N ARG A 17 14.48 -21.83 -15.24
CA ARG A 17 13.69 -21.28 -14.15
C ARG A 17 14.66 -20.49 -13.28
N ARG A 18 14.54 -19.17 -13.31
CA ARG A 18 15.17 -18.30 -12.32
C ARG A 18 14.45 -18.59 -11.02
N HIS A 19 14.81 -19.69 -10.36
CA HIS A 19 14.39 -20.00 -9.01
C HIS A 19 15.11 -19.00 -8.12
N PHE A 20 14.54 -17.80 -8.03
CA PHE A 20 14.88 -16.90 -6.95
C PHE A 20 14.27 -17.50 -5.68
N PRO A 21 15.06 -17.80 -4.65
CA PRO A 21 14.53 -18.15 -3.35
C PRO A 21 13.96 -16.88 -2.70
N ALA A 22 12.86 -16.39 -3.25
CA ALA A 22 12.07 -15.35 -2.61
C ALA A 22 11.22 -16.02 -1.53
N ASP A 23 11.36 -15.55 -0.29
CA ASP A 23 10.49 -15.96 0.82
C ASP A 23 9.09 -15.33 0.64
N VAL A 24 8.32 -15.90 -0.29
CA VAL A 24 6.98 -15.45 -0.63
C VAL A 24 6.04 -15.66 0.55
N ASP A 25 6.13 -16.80 1.23
CA ASP A 25 5.27 -17.13 2.37
C ASP A 25 5.54 -16.20 3.55
N GLY A 26 6.80 -15.90 3.87
CA GLY A 26 7.17 -14.93 4.89
C GLY A 26 6.66 -13.53 4.56
N THR A 27 6.70 -13.13 3.28
CA THR A 27 6.15 -11.85 2.82
C THR A 27 4.62 -11.79 2.97
N ILE A 28 3.91 -12.85 2.60
CA ILE A 28 2.46 -12.95 2.76
C ILE A 28 2.07 -12.90 4.24
N ALA A 29 2.77 -13.64 5.09
CA ALA A 29 2.52 -13.66 6.53
C ALA A 29 2.75 -12.28 7.16
N LEU A 30 3.83 -11.58 6.78
CA LEU A 30 4.13 -10.22 7.24
C LEU A 30 3.04 -9.23 6.80
N ASN A 31 2.60 -9.31 5.55
CA ASN A 31 1.52 -8.44 5.05
C ASN A 31 0.19 -8.68 5.79
N ARG A 32 -0.18 -9.93 6.05
CA ARG A 32 -1.38 -10.25 6.84
C ARG A 32 -1.32 -9.63 8.25
N ARG A 33 -0.18 -9.75 8.93
CA ARG A 33 0.02 -9.14 10.26
C ARG A 33 -0.06 -7.62 10.22
N THR A 34 0.61 -6.99 9.27
CA THR A 34 0.57 -5.53 9.08
C THR A 34 -0.84 -5.03 8.80
N ASN A 35 -1.62 -5.74 7.99
CA ASN A 35 -3.02 -5.39 7.72
C ASN A 35 -3.89 -5.54 8.97
N ALA A 36 -3.72 -6.62 9.75
CA ALA A 36 -4.43 -6.78 11.01
C ALA A 36 -4.12 -5.64 12.00
N LEU A 37 -2.85 -5.24 12.12
CA LEU A 37 -2.43 -4.11 12.96
C LEU A 37 -3.06 -2.79 12.51
N ARG A 38 -3.13 -2.53 11.20
CA ARG A 38 -3.79 -1.32 10.66
C ARG A 38 -5.28 -1.31 10.96
N THR A 39 -5.96 -2.45 10.83
CA THR A 39 -7.38 -2.56 11.17
C THR A 39 -7.60 -2.30 12.66
N ALA A 40 -6.79 -2.90 13.53
CA ALA A 40 -6.86 -2.66 14.97
C ALA A 40 -6.62 -1.18 15.31
N LEU A 41 -5.58 -0.56 14.73
CA LEU A 41 -5.27 0.85 14.92
C LEU A 41 -6.40 1.78 14.47
N ASN A 42 -7.07 1.47 13.37
CA ASN A 42 -8.21 2.25 12.91
C ASN A 42 -9.39 2.16 13.89
N GLU A 43 -9.64 0.97 14.44
CA GLU A 43 -10.71 0.75 15.42
C GLU A 43 -10.40 1.45 16.75
N THR A 44 -9.19 1.32 17.30
CA THR A 44 -8.80 2.04 18.53
C THR A 44 -8.84 3.56 18.32
N ASN A 45 -8.45 4.07 17.14
CA ASN A 45 -8.60 5.49 16.82
C ASN A 45 -10.05 5.93 16.73
N ARG A 46 -10.95 5.09 16.19
CA ARG A 46 -12.39 5.36 16.19
C ARG A 46 -12.90 5.48 17.62
N GLN A 47 -12.57 4.53 18.49
CA GLN A 47 -12.94 4.54 19.90
C GLN A 47 -12.41 5.79 20.61
N ARG A 48 -11.14 6.16 20.38
CA ARG A 48 -10.56 7.41 20.91
C ARG A 48 -11.33 8.64 20.46
N ASN A 49 -11.72 8.72 19.18
CA ASN A 49 -12.46 9.86 18.65
C ASN A 49 -13.89 9.91 19.20
N GLU A 50 -14.55 8.77 19.36
CA GLU A 50 -15.87 8.67 20.00
C GLU A 50 -15.78 9.08 21.48
N HIS A 51 -14.76 8.61 22.19
CA HIS A 51 -14.45 9.02 23.56
C HIS A 51 -14.24 10.52 23.67
N GLN A 52 -13.39 11.11 22.84
CA GLN A 52 -13.19 12.57 22.82
C GLN A 52 -14.48 13.36 22.55
N LYS A 53 -15.41 12.83 21.74
CA LYS A 53 -16.72 13.45 21.52
C LYS A 53 -17.59 13.37 22.78
N ALA A 54 -17.61 12.23 23.47
CA ALA A 54 -18.34 12.05 24.72
C ALA A 54 -17.83 13.02 25.81
N GLY A 55 -16.52 13.26 25.87
CA GLY A 55 -15.89 14.21 26.80
C GLY A 55 -16.30 15.68 26.62
N LYS A 56 -16.92 16.05 25.50
CA LYS A 56 -17.45 17.41 25.27
C LYS A 56 -18.77 17.66 25.97
N GLN A 57 -19.45 16.62 26.45
CA GLN A 57 -20.71 16.74 27.18
C GLN A 57 -20.46 17.15 28.63
N LYS A 58 -21.49 17.67 29.30
CA LYS A 58 -21.44 17.90 30.75
C LYS A 58 -21.42 16.54 31.45
N LEU A 59 -20.24 16.12 31.84
CA LEU A 59 -20.02 14.95 32.71
C LEU A 59 -20.07 15.38 34.17
N ASP A 60 -20.60 14.52 35.04
CA ASP A 60 -20.43 14.64 36.48
C ASP A 60 -18.96 14.37 36.89
N PRO A 61 -18.54 14.71 38.13
CA PRO A 61 -17.15 14.52 38.55
C PRO A 61 -16.64 13.07 38.46
N ALA A 62 -17.43 12.08 38.86
CA ALA A 62 -17.02 10.68 38.81
C ALA A 62 -16.88 10.19 37.36
N ALA A 63 -17.80 10.60 36.49
CA ALA A 63 -17.74 10.33 35.07
C ALA A 63 -16.53 11.00 34.40
N ARG A 64 -16.10 12.20 34.83
CA ARG A 64 -14.88 12.85 34.33
C ARG A 64 -13.61 12.10 34.69
N ASP A 65 -13.53 11.56 35.91
CA ASP A 65 -12.36 10.80 36.35
C ASP A 65 -12.24 9.49 35.55
N ALA A 66 -13.35 8.75 35.41
CA ALA A 66 -13.41 7.57 34.55
C ALA A 66 -13.05 7.90 33.09
N HIS A 67 -13.55 9.03 32.58
CA HIS A 67 -13.25 9.50 31.24
C HIS A 67 -11.75 9.81 31.04
N THR A 68 -11.09 10.33 32.07
CA THR A 68 -9.66 10.64 32.04
C THR A 68 -8.81 9.39 31.99
N VAL A 69 -9.15 8.38 32.82
CA VAL A 69 -8.46 7.09 32.86
C VAL A 69 -8.60 6.38 31.52
N GLU A 70 -9.81 6.30 30.97
CA GLU A 70 -10.05 5.64 29.70
C GLU A 70 -9.39 6.39 28.53
N GLY A 71 -9.39 7.73 28.58
CA GLY A 71 -8.71 8.56 27.59
C GLY A 71 -7.20 8.30 27.57
N ARG A 72 -6.59 8.09 28.75
CA ARG A 72 -5.17 7.70 28.86
C ARG A 72 -4.95 6.29 28.33
N ARG A 73 -5.80 5.33 28.70
CA ARG A 73 -5.73 3.94 28.20
C ARG A 73 -5.76 3.89 26.67
N LEU A 74 -6.72 4.56 26.03
CA LEU A 74 -6.86 4.61 24.57
C LEU A 74 -5.64 5.27 23.90
N LYS A 75 -5.08 6.31 24.53
CA LYS A 75 -3.86 6.95 24.02
C LYS A 75 -2.67 6.00 24.05
N ASP A 76 -2.46 5.29 25.16
CA ASP A 76 -1.36 4.35 25.32
C ASP A 76 -1.50 3.15 24.37
N GLU A 77 -2.73 2.68 24.16
CA GLU A 77 -3.04 1.60 23.22
C GLU A 77 -2.74 2.00 21.76
N VAL A 78 -3.14 3.19 21.34
CA VAL A 78 -2.79 3.74 20.00
C VAL A 78 -1.28 3.82 19.85
N ALA A 79 -0.56 4.37 20.83
CA ALA A 79 0.90 4.52 20.77
C ALA A 79 1.61 3.15 20.65
N ALA A 80 1.16 2.15 21.40
CA ALA A 80 1.70 0.79 21.32
C ALA A 80 1.47 0.13 19.95
N GLN A 81 0.28 0.32 19.38
CA GLN A 81 -0.06 -0.21 18.05
C GLN A 81 0.71 0.50 16.92
N GLU A 82 0.88 1.82 17.02
CA GLU A 82 1.70 2.61 16.08
C GLU A 82 3.16 2.14 16.09
N GLU A 83 3.74 1.93 17.28
CA GLU A 83 5.10 1.43 17.41
C GLU A 83 5.24 0.01 16.84
N THR A 84 4.27 -0.87 17.12
CA THR A 84 4.25 -2.22 16.55
C THR A 84 4.18 -2.20 15.02
N LEU A 85 3.36 -1.30 14.46
CA LEU A 85 3.22 -1.12 13.02
C LEU A 85 4.51 -0.55 12.41
N ARG A 86 5.18 0.39 13.10
CA ARG A 86 6.47 0.95 12.68
C ARG A 86 7.53 -0.15 12.58
N LEU A 87 7.68 -0.97 13.63
CA LEU A 87 8.61 -2.10 13.67
C LEU A 87 8.31 -3.15 12.58
N ALA A 88 7.04 -3.45 12.34
CA ALA A 88 6.63 -4.34 11.25
C ALA A 88 6.99 -3.78 9.87
N GLY A 89 6.81 -2.46 9.67
CA GLY A 89 7.20 -1.76 8.45
C GLY A 89 8.72 -1.73 8.22
N ASP A 90 9.49 -1.51 9.27
CA ASP A 90 10.96 -1.56 9.23
C ASP A 90 11.45 -2.97 8.84
N ARG A 91 10.84 -4.02 9.39
CA ARG A 91 11.13 -5.41 9.01
C ARG A 91 10.81 -5.69 7.54
N ALA A 92 9.68 -5.17 7.04
CA ALA A 92 9.31 -5.33 5.62
C ALA A 92 10.33 -4.65 4.69
N ARG A 93 10.76 -3.42 5.04
CA ARG A 93 11.76 -2.67 4.27
C ARG A 93 13.14 -3.30 4.32
N GLY A 94 13.58 -3.77 5.49
CA GLY A 94 14.85 -4.45 5.68
C GLY A 94 14.95 -5.78 4.94
N GLY A 95 13.83 -6.50 4.78
CA GLY A 95 13.74 -7.68 3.91
C GLY A 95 13.72 -7.33 2.41
N ALA A 96 13.03 -6.25 2.03
CA ALA A 96 12.92 -5.81 0.64
C ALA A 96 14.23 -5.26 0.06
N ALA A 97 15.14 -4.72 0.88
CA ALA A 97 16.45 -4.23 0.46
C ALA A 97 17.39 -5.34 -0.09
N ARG A 98 17.02 -6.62 0.02
CA ARG A 98 17.77 -7.76 -0.53
C ARG A 98 17.22 -8.30 -1.85
N ALA A 99 16.13 -7.75 -2.39
CA ALA A 99 15.66 -8.17 -3.71
C ALA A 99 16.64 -7.63 -4.76
N PRO A 100 17.28 -8.49 -5.57
CA PRO A 100 18.09 -8.00 -6.68
C PRO A 100 17.19 -7.22 -7.62
N GLU A 101 17.60 -5.99 -7.93
CA GLU A 101 16.98 -5.16 -8.95
C GLU A 101 16.86 -6.00 -10.22
N LEU A 102 15.63 -6.34 -10.63
CA LEU A 102 15.43 -7.12 -11.86
C LEU A 102 16.03 -6.29 -13.00
N PRO A 103 16.96 -6.84 -13.81
CA PRO A 103 17.55 -6.07 -14.89
C PRO A 103 16.43 -5.59 -15.80
N ALA A 104 16.39 -4.27 -16.07
CA ALA A 104 15.42 -3.57 -16.90
C ALA A 104 15.43 -4.00 -18.39
N SER A 105 15.89 -5.21 -18.70
CA SER A 105 15.94 -5.75 -20.04
C SER A 105 14.59 -6.38 -20.42
N ARG A 106 13.91 -5.73 -21.37
CA ARG A 106 12.72 -6.15 -22.15
C ARG A 106 11.35 -5.77 -21.62
N ILE A 107 11.13 -4.47 -21.39
CA ILE A 107 9.91 -3.85 -21.91
C ILE A 107 10.32 -3.09 -23.16
N ALA A 108 10.36 -3.76 -24.30
CA ALA A 108 10.45 -3.06 -25.58
C ALA A 108 9.22 -2.13 -25.66
N PRO A 109 9.38 -0.82 -25.90
CA PRO A 109 8.23 0.03 -26.15
C PRO A 109 7.54 -0.51 -27.41
N ARG A 110 6.33 -1.06 -27.26
CA ARG A 110 5.45 -1.27 -28.41
C ARG A 110 5.32 0.08 -29.08
N ARG A 111 5.87 0.21 -30.29
CA ARG A 111 5.64 1.34 -31.19
C ARG A 111 4.13 1.58 -31.26
N ARG A 112 3.62 2.54 -30.49
CA ARG A 112 2.32 3.15 -30.78
C ARG A 112 2.54 3.95 -32.05
N SER A 113 1.99 3.44 -33.14
CA SER A 113 1.76 4.19 -34.36
C SER A 113 1.18 5.55 -34.00
N ARG A 114 1.92 6.61 -34.32
CA ARG A 114 1.40 7.98 -34.37
C ARG A 114 0.28 7.99 -35.42
N LEU A 115 -0.97 8.04 -34.97
CA LEU A 115 -2.01 8.73 -35.72
C LEU A 115 -2.14 10.10 -35.08
N GLN A 116 -1.55 11.10 -35.75
CA GLN A 116 -1.78 12.51 -35.49
C GLN A 116 -3.24 12.80 -35.86
N GLY A 117 -4.11 12.89 -34.85
CA GLY A 117 -5.40 13.58 -35.01
C GLY A 117 -5.16 15.10 -34.90
N PRO A 118 -5.80 15.94 -35.75
CA PRO A 118 -5.68 17.39 -35.64
C PRO A 118 -6.26 17.86 -34.30
N ARG A 119 -5.50 18.70 -33.61
CA ARG A 119 -5.92 19.38 -32.38
C ARG A 119 -6.79 20.57 -32.77
N ASP A 120 -8.10 20.40 -32.73
CA ASP A 120 -9.02 21.54 -32.65
C ASP A 120 -8.92 22.13 -31.24
N LEU A 121 -8.11 23.19 -31.11
CA LEU A 121 -8.09 24.06 -29.95
C LEU A 121 -9.28 25.02 -30.08
N GLY A 122 -10.43 24.62 -29.55
CA GLY A 122 -11.55 25.54 -29.34
C GLY A 122 -11.13 26.68 -28.38
N PRO A 123 -11.62 27.91 -28.59
CA PRO A 123 -11.20 29.07 -27.80
C PRO A 123 -11.68 28.99 -26.33
N PRO A 124 -10.92 29.58 -25.38
CA PRO A 124 -11.20 29.51 -23.95
C PRO A 124 -12.45 30.31 -23.54
N ARG A 125 -13.12 29.82 -22.50
CA ARG A 125 -14.38 30.34 -21.95
C ARG A 125 -14.24 31.71 -21.28
N ASN A 126 -15.31 32.49 -21.45
CA ASN A 126 -15.59 33.85 -20.95
C ASN A 126 -15.19 34.13 -19.49
N SER A 127 -14.65 35.34 -19.32
CA SER A 127 -14.51 36.10 -18.08
C SER A 127 -15.87 36.39 -17.42
N THR A 128 -16.10 35.85 -16.23
CA THR A 128 -17.19 36.29 -15.35
C THR A 128 -16.66 37.36 -14.40
N SER A 129 -16.92 38.62 -14.72
CA SER A 129 -16.76 39.74 -13.79
C SER A 129 -17.70 39.55 -12.60
N HIS A 130 -17.19 39.74 -11.39
CA HIS A 130 -18.01 39.90 -10.19
C HIS A 130 -18.02 41.40 -9.85
N PRO A 131 -19.18 42.05 -9.66
CA PRO A 131 -19.21 43.41 -9.17
C PRO A 131 -18.80 43.46 -7.70
N ARG A 132 -17.93 44.41 -7.37
CA ARG A 132 -17.65 44.86 -6.00
C ARG A 132 -18.88 45.62 -5.50
N ILE A 133 -19.54 45.11 -4.47
CA ILE A 133 -20.51 45.88 -3.71
C ILE A 133 -19.71 46.73 -2.72
N THR A 134 -19.84 48.05 -2.85
CA THR A 134 -19.41 49.08 -1.89
C THR A 134 -20.42 49.21 -0.77
#